data_AF-A0A2Z6FB12-F1
#
_entry.id   AF-A0A2Z6FB12-F1
#
_cell.length_a   1.000
_cell.length_b   1.000
_cell.length_c   1.000
_cell.angle_alpha   90.00
_cell.angle_beta   90.00
_cell.angle_gamma   90.00
#
_symmetry.space_group_name_H-M   'P 1'
#
loop_
_entity.id
_entity.type
_entity.pdbx_description
1 polymer ?
#
loop_
_entity_poly.entity_id
_entity_poly.type
_entity_poly.pdbx_seq_one_letter_code
_entity_poly.pdbx_strand_id
1 'polypeptide(L)'
;MAFEPSVIVAYESLSCPQCEKMDLKIIQSLLERVNYGASSYVFSDKLQYPSYVRTIPSNKDLIEMIIHIIRWYGWNWVAFLGSQHDLDGLKLFNKYIRNTGICLAYQEGLSLNANYSQTLKKIDELNINVIVIFALPQYATKMIKAAIANNIQDKVWIASQHWAMNKQLPTEPGIGKIGTIIGITEKLLSLPGFNEFVYKARGTTDVGHNDRAESEVQGKNKTCNQVCDYCSLLTAEEIINENPTLSFSIYAAIYTIAHALHKVLQCDMNECHKNTVAKPYMLLGEIKKLDFLLNGRHIEYDDHFDPTISFAVVLWRTDVNPPRFEMVGSYEKHPEITFTIDNSLLLWHNNGSVPFSNCSVECEAGYSRKPEGFHSCCFSCEKCPPNTYVDFSHTPHITMFYAQIFTSKSSTLAKIWLAAHWEKKITKAHMFECDLETTIKEILSPQMKVGLRTSGHLLLGVVRIYSKKTRYLLADCSDALVKMLVAFRPGQTDLPEDAMEATLKTITLPEDFTDFDSQLPDLNTIDVVDHFSLNQCRTEDITLKENFENHFLTMERIGNTSE
;
A
#
# COMPACT_ATOMS: atom_id res chain seq x y z
N MET A 1 52.72 -37.93 -15.83
CA MET A 1 52.10 -36.60 -15.72
C MET A 1 50.64 -36.83 -15.37
N ALA A 2 50.32 -36.87 -14.08
CA ALA A 2 48.93 -36.98 -13.63
C ALA A 2 48.29 -35.61 -13.83
N PHE A 3 47.24 -35.53 -14.65
CA PHE A 3 46.42 -34.34 -14.76
C PHE A 3 45.72 -34.15 -13.41
N GLU A 4 46.07 -33.10 -12.67
CA GLU A 4 45.21 -32.61 -11.59
C GLU A 4 43.90 -32.12 -12.22
N PRO A 5 42.73 -32.60 -11.77
CA PRO A 5 41.46 -32.07 -12.25
C PRO A 5 41.36 -30.60 -11.86
N SER A 6 41.36 -29.72 -12.85
CA SER A 6 41.12 -28.29 -12.64
C SER A 6 39.64 -28.10 -12.32
N VAL A 7 39.32 -27.73 -11.08
CA VAL A 7 37.95 -27.37 -10.70
C VAL A 7 37.58 -26.09 -11.45
N ILE A 8 36.49 -26.11 -12.23
CA ILE A 8 36.04 -24.94 -13.03
C ILE A 8 35.05 -24.10 -12.21
N VAL A 9 34.17 -24.76 -11.45
CA VAL A 9 33.17 -24.12 -10.59
C VAL A 9 33.10 -24.88 -9.27
N ALA A 10 33.02 -24.13 -8.17
CA ALA A 10 32.75 -24.69 -6.85
C ALA A 10 31.28 -24.50 -6.46
N TYR A 11 30.68 -25.57 -5.94
CA TYR A 11 29.34 -25.59 -5.35
C TYR A 11 29.48 -25.80 -3.84
N GLU A 12 28.92 -24.91 -3.02
CA GLU A 12 29.23 -24.88 -1.58
C GLU A 12 28.05 -24.35 -0.75
N SER A 13 27.70 -25.05 0.35
CA SER A 13 26.76 -24.53 1.38
C SER A 13 27.54 -23.68 2.38
N LEU A 14 27.20 -22.39 2.49
CA LEU A 14 27.93 -21.48 3.37
C LEU A 14 26.97 -20.80 4.35
N SER A 15 26.72 -21.48 5.46
CA SER A 15 26.13 -20.88 6.66
C SER A 15 27.16 -20.96 7.81
N CYS A 16 28.34 -20.32 7.67
CA CYS A 16 29.35 -20.31 8.75
C CYS A 16 30.36 -19.14 8.65
N PRO A 17 30.82 -18.55 9.78
CA PRO A 17 31.85 -17.50 9.81
C PRO A 17 33.28 -17.95 9.44
N GLN A 18 33.60 -19.25 9.37
CA GLN A 18 34.89 -19.70 8.82
C GLN A 18 35.00 -19.44 7.30
N CYS A 19 33.89 -19.09 6.67
CA CYS A 19 33.74 -19.04 5.24
C CYS A 19 34.14 -17.68 4.64
N GLU A 20 33.93 -16.55 5.35
CA GLU A 20 34.51 -15.26 4.92
C GLU A 20 36.04 -15.36 4.74
N LYS A 21 36.70 -16.17 5.57
CA LYS A 21 38.15 -16.43 5.49
C LYS A 21 38.53 -17.38 4.35
N MET A 22 37.63 -18.29 3.95
CA MET A 22 37.83 -19.21 2.82
C MET A 22 37.60 -18.48 1.49
N ASP A 23 36.61 -17.59 1.46
CA ASP A 23 36.28 -16.69 0.35
C ASP A 23 37.47 -15.81 -0.01
N LEU A 24 38.14 -15.21 0.98
CA LEU A 24 39.35 -14.40 0.78
C LEU A 24 40.51 -15.17 0.11
N LYS A 25 40.66 -16.47 0.39
CA LYS A 25 41.72 -17.31 -0.21
C LYS A 25 41.38 -17.79 -1.62
N ILE A 26 40.09 -17.92 -1.95
CA ILE A 26 39.61 -18.41 -3.26
C ILE A 26 39.36 -17.25 -4.23
N ILE A 27 39.05 -16.04 -3.73
CA ILE A 27 39.03 -14.81 -4.54
C ILE A 27 40.40 -14.59 -5.23
N GLN A 28 41.50 -15.00 -4.58
CA GLN A 28 42.84 -14.99 -5.19
C GLN A 28 43.00 -15.97 -6.38
N SER A 29 42.15 -16.98 -6.54
CA SER A 29 42.24 -17.99 -7.61
C SER A 29 41.20 -17.87 -8.72
N LEU A 30 40.36 -16.82 -8.73
CA LEU A 30 39.35 -16.54 -9.78
C LEU A 30 38.35 -17.69 -10.06
N LEU A 31 38.18 -18.63 -9.12
CA LEU A 31 37.18 -19.70 -9.25
C LEU A 31 35.75 -19.14 -9.18
N GLU A 32 34.88 -19.60 -10.08
CA GLU A 32 33.46 -19.23 -10.07
C GLU A 32 32.73 -19.96 -8.96
N ARG A 33 31.83 -19.25 -8.29
CA ARG A 33 31.04 -19.79 -7.18
C ARG A 33 29.57 -19.55 -7.45
N VAL A 34 28.83 -20.64 -7.64
CA VAL A 34 27.36 -20.63 -7.66
C VAL A 34 26.88 -21.17 -6.32
N ASN A 35 26.37 -20.26 -5.48
CA ASN A 35 26.03 -20.53 -4.09
C ASN A 35 24.53 -20.68 -3.88
N TYR A 36 24.11 -21.74 -3.19
CA TYR A 36 22.70 -22.04 -2.96
C TYR A 36 22.24 -21.77 -1.52
N GLY A 37 23.13 -21.32 -0.63
CA GLY A 37 22.84 -21.22 0.81
C GLY A 37 23.29 -19.94 1.50
N ALA A 38 24.24 -19.18 0.93
CA ALA A 38 24.67 -17.91 1.50
C ALA A 38 23.86 -16.73 0.94
N SER A 39 22.97 -16.23 1.78
CA SER A 39 22.03 -15.15 1.47
C SER A 39 22.52 -13.75 1.88
N SER A 40 23.67 -13.61 2.55
CA SER A 40 24.16 -12.30 3.02
C SER A 40 24.23 -11.28 1.88
N TYR A 41 23.76 -10.05 2.15
CA TYR A 41 23.70 -9.02 1.10
C TYR A 41 25.08 -8.48 0.71
N VAL A 42 26.12 -8.71 1.52
CA VAL A 42 27.50 -8.28 1.20
C VAL A 42 28.02 -8.91 -0.10
N PHE A 43 27.55 -10.12 -0.44
CA PHE A 43 27.96 -10.84 -1.64
C PHE A 43 27.36 -10.28 -2.95
N SER A 44 26.41 -9.35 -2.86
CA SER A 44 25.92 -8.58 -4.01
C SER A 44 26.93 -7.52 -4.48
N ASP A 45 27.90 -7.13 -3.64
CA ASP A 45 28.94 -6.16 -4.01
C ASP A 45 29.95 -6.79 -4.96
N LYS A 46 29.82 -6.52 -6.27
CA LYS A 46 30.70 -7.06 -7.32
C LYS A 46 32.08 -6.41 -7.37
N LEU A 47 32.30 -5.32 -6.65
CA LEU A 47 33.65 -4.79 -6.46
C LEU A 47 34.45 -5.67 -5.48
N GLN A 48 33.78 -6.21 -4.45
CA GLN A 48 34.40 -7.12 -3.47
C GLN A 48 34.33 -8.59 -3.90
N TYR A 49 33.22 -9.00 -4.53
CA TYR A 49 32.91 -10.38 -4.90
C TYR A 49 32.54 -10.49 -6.40
N PRO A 50 33.50 -10.25 -7.31
CA PRO A 50 33.22 -10.15 -8.75
C PRO A 50 32.71 -11.44 -9.41
N SER A 51 33.11 -12.61 -8.91
CA SER A 51 32.73 -13.92 -9.45
C SER A 51 31.64 -14.65 -8.64
N TYR A 52 31.00 -13.96 -7.70
CA TYR A 52 29.98 -14.56 -6.84
C TYR A 52 28.62 -14.56 -7.53
N VAL A 53 28.03 -15.74 -7.66
CA VAL A 53 26.67 -15.97 -8.16
C VAL A 53 25.92 -16.74 -7.09
N ARG A 54 24.62 -16.48 -6.92
CA ARG A 54 23.79 -17.29 -6.02
C ARG A 54 22.45 -17.64 -6.62
N THR A 55 21.89 -18.75 -6.17
CA THR A 55 20.56 -19.24 -6.57
C THR A 55 19.54 -19.17 -5.45
N ILE A 56 19.97 -18.75 -4.27
CA ILE A 56 19.11 -18.36 -3.15
C ILE A 56 18.88 -16.85 -3.20
N PRO A 57 17.67 -16.34 -2.89
CA PRO A 57 17.44 -14.91 -2.71
C PRO A 57 18.32 -14.29 -1.63
N SER A 58 18.51 -12.97 -1.72
CA SER A 58 19.33 -12.24 -0.76
C SER A 58 18.59 -11.94 0.54
N ASN A 59 19.34 -11.65 1.61
CA ASN A 59 18.78 -11.13 2.86
C ASN A 59 18.08 -9.78 2.65
N LYS A 60 18.47 -8.99 1.64
CA LYS A 60 17.73 -7.76 1.28
C LYS A 60 16.30 -8.10 0.87
N ASP A 61 16.15 -9.10 0.00
CA ASP A 61 14.84 -9.51 -0.53
C ASP A 61 13.94 -10.06 0.58
N LEU A 62 14.49 -10.87 1.48
CA LEU A 62 13.77 -11.40 2.63
C LEU A 62 13.34 -10.28 3.60
N ILE A 63 14.19 -9.26 3.81
CA ILE A 63 13.85 -8.11 4.65
C ILE A 63 12.76 -7.24 4.02
N GLU A 64 12.82 -7.00 2.71
CA GLU A 64 11.75 -6.31 1.98
C GLU A 64 10.42 -7.06 2.14
N MET A 65 10.43 -8.39 2.01
CA MET A 65 9.25 -9.23 2.24
C MET A 65 8.70 -9.12 3.67
N ILE A 66 9.57 -9.16 4.69
CA ILE A 66 9.16 -8.95 6.09
C ILE A 66 8.49 -7.58 6.27
N ILE A 67 9.06 -6.53 5.68
CA ILE A 67 8.50 -5.17 5.75
C ILE A 67 7.14 -5.10 5.03
N HIS A 68 6.98 -5.77 3.88
CA HIS A 68 5.70 -5.86 3.19
C HIS A 68 4.62 -6.50 4.06
N ILE A 69 4.93 -7.60 4.76
CA ILE A 69 4.01 -8.24 5.72
C ILE A 69 3.63 -7.28 6.84
N ILE A 70 4.61 -6.60 7.45
CA ILE A 70 4.36 -5.66 8.56
C ILE A 70 3.44 -4.51 8.11
N ARG A 71 3.70 -3.95 6.92
CA ARG A 71 2.87 -2.87 6.35
C ARG A 71 1.48 -3.34 5.97
N TRP A 72 1.34 -4.56 5.47
CA TRP A 72 0.04 -5.14 5.09
C TRP A 72 -0.95 -5.17 6.25
N TYR A 73 -0.48 -5.51 7.45
CA TYR A 73 -1.29 -5.53 8.67
C TYR A 73 -1.32 -4.20 9.42
N GLY A 74 -0.69 -3.15 8.90
CA GLY A 74 -0.66 -1.83 9.52
C GLY A 74 0.12 -1.76 10.84
N TRP A 75 1.02 -2.74 11.08
CA TRP A 75 1.85 -2.79 12.28
C TRP A 75 2.97 -1.76 12.21
N ASN A 76 3.27 -1.10 13.34
CA ASN A 76 4.37 -0.14 13.42
C ASN A 76 5.26 -0.26 14.65
N TRP A 77 4.98 -1.21 15.55
CA TRP A 77 5.74 -1.44 16.77
C TRP A 77 6.16 -2.91 16.83
N VAL A 78 7.42 -3.17 16.50
CA VAL A 78 7.92 -4.55 16.29
C VAL A 78 9.25 -4.79 17.02
N ALA A 79 9.51 -6.06 17.34
CA ALA A 79 10.83 -6.52 17.80
C ALA A 79 11.58 -7.24 16.67
N PHE A 80 12.89 -7.06 16.61
CA PHE A 80 13.76 -7.79 15.68
C PHE A 80 14.89 -8.51 16.41
N LEU A 81 14.88 -9.84 16.37
CA LEU A 81 15.84 -10.71 17.03
C LEU A 81 16.70 -11.38 15.96
N GLY A 82 17.96 -10.95 15.86
CA GLY A 82 18.92 -11.46 14.87
C GLY A 82 19.93 -12.40 15.51
N SER A 83 20.45 -13.42 14.81
CA SER A 83 21.63 -14.13 15.33
C SER A 83 22.88 -13.23 15.27
N GLN A 84 23.90 -13.50 16.09
CA GLN A 84 25.18 -12.77 16.02
C GLN A 84 25.85 -12.83 14.63
N HIS A 85 25.51 -13.82 13.82
CA HIS A 85 26.07 -14.02 12.48
C HIS A 85 25.22 -13.38 11.37
N ASP A 86 23.97 -13.03 11.66
CA ASP A 86 23.01 -12.44 10.71
C ASP A 86 22.85 -10.93 10.96
N LEU A 87 23.94 -10.27 11.34
CA LEU A 87 23.98 -8.82 11.60
C LEU A 87 23.60 -7.99 10.38
N ASP A 88 23.74 -8.53 9.16
CA ASP A 88 23.32 -7.85 7.95
C ASP A 88 21.79 -7.70 7.89
N GLY A 89 21.01 -8.72 8.30
CA GLY A 89 19.56 -8.68 8.35
C GLY A 89 19.02 -7.51 9.20
N LEU A 90 19.53 -7.34 10.42
CA LEU A 90 19.14 -6.23 11.29
C LEU A 90 19.54 -4.85 10.72
N LYS A 91 20.71 -4.76 10.09
CA LYS A 91 21.17 -3.52 9.44
C LYS A 91 20.28 -3.16 8.25
N LEU A 92 19.93 -4.14 7.42
CA LEU A 92 19.03 -3.98 6.28
C LEU A 92 17.62 -3.59 6.76
N PHE A 93 17.12 -4.23 7.81
CA PHE A 93 15.82 -3.89 8.40
C PHE A 93 15.80 -2.41 8.82
N ASN A 94 16.76 -1.98 9.64
CA ASN A 94 16.90 -0.59 10.08
C ASN A 94 17.07 0.41 8.91
N LYS A 95 17.71 -0.01 7.80
CA LYS A 95 17.86 0.82 6.61
C LYS A 95 16.53 0.99 5.87
N TYR A 96 15.78 -0.10 5.67
CA TYR A 96 14.59 -0.12 4.83
C TYR A 96 13.30 0.28 5.54
N ILE A 97 13.25 0.26 6.87
CA ILE A 97 12.11 0.85 7.62
C ILE A 97 12.15 2.37 7.68
N ARG A 98 13.23 3.02 7.23
CA ARG A 98 13.29 4.48 7.16
C ARG A 98 12.17 4.97 6.24
N ASN A 99 11.33 5.86 6.76
CA ASN A 99 10.17 6.44 6.06
C ASN A 99 9.00 5.46 5.78
N THR A 100 8.97 4.27 6.37
CA THR A 100 7.81 3.36 6.27
C THR A 100 6.78 3.59 7.38
N GLY A 101 7.14 4.37 8.41
CA GLY A 101 6.35 4.54 9.63
C GLY A 101 6.52 3.43 10.67
N ILE A 102 7.28 2.38 10.35
CA ILE A 102 7.59 1.27 11.27
C ILE A 102 8.71 1.69 12.23
N CYS A 103 8.51 1.44 13.52
CA CYS A 103 9.51 1.59 14.56
C CYS A 103 9.99 0.23 15.06
N LEU A 104 11.30 0.14 15.27
CA LEU A 104 11.93 -0.96 15.97
C LEU A 104 11.93 -0.67 17.47
N ALA A 105 11.01 -1.31 18.19
CA ALA A 105 10.78 -1.13 19.62
C ALA A 105 11.86 -1.82 20.46
N TYR A 106 12.28 -2.99 20.01
CA TYR A 106 13.30 -3.79 20.66
C TYR A 106 14.13 -4.52 19.62
N GLN A 107 15.44 -4.60 19.85
CA GLN A 107 16.35 -5.39 19.02
C GLN A 107 17.35 -6.11 19.89
N GLU A 108 17.71 -7.33 19.52
CA GLU A 108 18.72 -8.10 20.24
C GLU A 108 19.46 -9.07 19.32
N GLY A 109 20.76 -9.23 19.58
CA GLY A 109 21.60 -10.25 18.99
C GLY A 109 21.57 -11.54 19.80
N LEU A 110 20.98 -12.60 19.26
CA LEU A 110 20.80 -13.90 19.88
C LEU A 110 22.14 -14.65 20.01
N SER A 111 22.39 -15.22 21.19
CA SER A 111 23.54 -16.06 21.50
C SER A 111 23.08 -17.44 21.95
N LEU A 112 23.76 -18.49 21.50
CA LEU A 112 23.40 -19.87 21.84
C LEU A 112 23.41 -20.13 23.36
N ASN A 113 24.26 -19.43 24.11
CA ASN A 113 24.42 -19.66 25.55
C ASN A 113 23.64 -18.65 26.39
N ALA A 114 22.88 -17.74 25.78
CA ALA A 114 22.09 -16.76 26.50
C ALA A 114 20.78 -17.34 27.05
N ASN A 115 20.31 -16.76 28.15
CA ASN A 115 18.97 -17.00 28.68
C ASN A 115 17.99 -15.96 28.11
N TYR A 116 17.02 -16.41 27.31
CA TYR A 116 16.05 -15.53 26.66
C TYR A 116 14.86 -15.11 27.54
N SER A 117 14.76 -15.57 28.79
CA SER A 117 13.71 -15.12 29.72
C SER A 117 13.69 -13.61 29.90
N GLN A 118 14.86 -12.97 30.00
CA GLN A 118 14.95 -11.51 30.17
C GLN A 118 14.52 -10.77 28.90
N THR A 119 14.93 -11.27 27.74
CA THR A 119 14.51 -10.76 26.42
C THR A 119 13.00 -10.79 26.29
N LEU A 120 12.39 -11.94 26.57
CA LEU A 120 10.94 -12.15 26.51
C LEU A 120 10.19 -11.25 27.49
N LYS A 121 10.70 -11.11 28.71
CA LYS A 121 10.12 -10.21 29.71
C LYS A 121 10.10 -8.76 29.23
N LYS A 122 11.20 -8.27 28.65
CA LYS A 122 11.26 -6.92 28.08
C LYS A 122 10.30 -6.74 26.91
N ILE A 123 10.18 -7.74 26.04
CA ILE A 123 9.24 -7.70 24.90
C ILE A 123 7.80 -7.55 25.41
N ASP A 124 7.45 -8.27 26.48
CA ASP A 124 6.11 -8.21 27.08
C ASP A 124 5.88 -6.90 27.85
N GLU A 125 6.85 -6.44 28.63
CA GLU A 125 6.82 -5.13 29.31
C GLU A 125 6.65 -3.95 28.34
N LEU A 126 7.18 -4.07 27.12
CA LEU A 126 7.05 -3.07 26.04
C LEU A 126 5.79 -3.25 25.17
N ASN A 127 4.90 -4.19 25.51
CA ASN A 127 3.70 -4.53 24.76
C ASN A 127 3.95 -4.79 23.27
N ILE A 128 5.08 -5.43 22.95
CA ILE A 128 5.42 -5.78 21.57
C ILE A 128 4.74 -7.10 21.23
N ASN A 129 3.88 -7.09 20.22
CA ASN A 129 3.13 -8.28 19.81
C ASN A 129 3.72 -8.95 18.57
N VAL A 130 4.36 -8.19 17.67
CA VAL A 130 5.00 -8.73 16.46
C VAL A 130 6.51 -8.85 16.65
N ILE A 131 7.03 -10.07 16.51
CA ILE A 131 8.43 -10.42 16.79
C ILE A 131 9.02 -11.10 15.55
N VAL A 132 10.01 -10.47 14.93
CA VAL A 132 10.79 -11.04 13.83
C VAL A 132 11.96 -11.82 14.42
N ILE A 133 12.09 -13.11 14.10
CA ILE A 133 13.28 -13.90 14.43
C ILE A 133 14.02 -14.23 13.14
N PHE A 134 15.11 -13.48 12.92
CA PHE A 134 16.01 -13.61 11.79
C PHE A 134 17.28 -14.34 12.22
N ALA A 135 17.22 -15.67 12.27
CA ALA A 135 18.29 -16.48 12.82
C ALA A 135 18.28 -17.92 12.31
N LEU A 136 19.42 -18.60 12.46
CA LEU A 136 19.53 -20.04 12.22
C LEU A 136 18.61 -20.86 13.16
N PRO A 137 18.20 -22.08 12.75
CA PRO A 137 17.21 -22.89 13.47
C PRO A 137 17.52 -23.10 14.96
N GLN A 138 18.79 -23.33 15.29
CA GLN A 138 19.26 -23.53 16.67
C GLN A 138 18.93 -22.36 17.62
N TYR A 139 18.98 -21.11 17.15
CA TYR A 139 18.65 -19.94 17.96
C TYR A 139 17.14 -19.80 18.11
N ALA A 140 16.41 -19.95 16.99
CA ALA A 140 14.96 -19.91 16.98
C ALA A 140 14.37 -21.00 17.90
N THR A 141 14.89 -22.23 17.85
CA THR A 141 14.46 -23.33 18.71
C THR A 141 14.58 -22.97 20.19
N LYS A 142 15.73 -22.43 20.61
CA LYS A 142 15.93 -22.02 22.01
C LYS A 142 15.00 -20.85 22.40
N MET A 143 14.80 -19.88 21.50
CA MET A 143 13.92 -18.74 21.73
C MET A 143 12.45 -19.17 21.89
N ILE A 144 11.95 -20.01 20.99
CA ILE A 144 10.58 -20.54 21.03
C ILE A 144 10.36 -21.41 22.28
N LYS A 145 11.30 -22.31 22.61
CA LYS A 145 11.20 -23.10 23.84
C LYS A 145 11.21 -22.23 25.10
N ALA A 146 12.02 -21.16 25.11
CA ALA A 146 11.99 -20.19 26.19
C ALA A 146 10.64 -19.45 26.24
N ALA A 147 10.04 -19.07 25.11
CA ALA A 147 8.73 -18.43 25.07
C ALA A 147 7.64 -19.31 25.69
N ILE A 148 7.64 -20.61 25.36
CA ILE A 148 6.75 -21.61 25.96
C ILE A 148 6.99 -21.71 27.47
N ALA A 149 8.25 -21.85 27.91
CA ALA A 149 8.60 -22.02 29.31
C ALA A 149 8.27 -20.79 30.18
N ASN A 150 8.30 -19.58 29.60
CA ASN A 150 7.95 -18.33 30.28
C ASN A 150 6.47 -17.94 30.11
N ASN A 151 5.62 -18.83 29.58
CA ASN A 151 4.19 -18.60 29.36
C ASN A 151 3.89 -17.33 28.54
N ILE A 152 4.72 -17.02 27.55
CA ILE A 152 4.48 -15.93 26.60
C ILE A 152 3.31 -16.34 25.70
N GLN A 153 2.35 -15.46 25.53
CA GLN A 153 1.11 -15.74 24.79
C GLN A 153 0.79 -14.61 23.83
N ASP A 154 -0.11 -14.88 22.88
CA ASP A 154 -0.75 -13.88 22.01
C ASP A 154 0.21 -13.04 21.15
N LYS A 155 1.39 -13.58 20.81
CA LYS A 155 2.36 -12.93 19.92
C LYS A 155 2.20 -13.39 18.48
N VAL A 156 2.74 -12.60 17.56
CA VAL A 156 2.93 -12.96 16.16
C VAL A 156 4.42 -13.12 15.90
N TRP A 157 4.82 -14.34 15.55
CA TRP A 157 6.22 -14.67 15.29
C TRP A 157 6.45 -14.72 13.79
N ILE A 158 7.33 -13.86 13.28
CA ILE A 158 7.75 -13.86 11.87
C ILE A 158 9.04 -14.67 11.77
N ALA A 159 8.93 -15.87 11.21
CA ALA A 159 10.04 -16.80 11.00
C ALA A 159 10.76 -16.53 9.68
N SER A 160 12.05 -16.24 9.77
CA SER A 160 12.94 -16.19 8.59
C SER A 160 13.05 -17.55 7.88
N GLN A 161 13.48 -17.51 6.62
CA GLN A 161 13.63 -18.67 5.74
C GLN A 161 14.35 -19.86 6.38
N HIS A 162 15.35 -19.62 7.22
CA HIS A 162 16.14 -20.69 7.81
C HIS A 162 15.34 -21.65 8.70
N TRP A 163 14.28 -21.18 9.36
CA TRP A 163 13.53 -21.99 10.34
C TRP A 163 12.02 -22.00 10.13
N ALA A 164 11.51 -21.26 9.14
CA ALA A 164 10.09 -21.21 8.76
C ALA A 164 9.46 -22.59 8.49
N MET A 165 10.23 -23.55 7.97
CA MET A 165 9.79 -24.90 7.63
C MET A 165 10.35 -25.98 8.59
N ASN A 166 10.71 -25.60 9.83
CA ASN A 166 11.25 -26.53 10.82
C ASN A 166 10.19 -27.56 11.24
N LYS A 167 10.43 -28.86 11.01
CA LYS A 167 9.44 -29.93 11.27
C LYS A 167 9.29 -30.33 12.73
N GLN A 168 10.30 -30.03 13.56
CA GLN A 168 10.31 -30.44 14.98
C GLN A 168 9.61 -29.42 15.87
N LEU A 169 9.87 -28.12 15.67
CA LEU A 169 9.33 -27.05 16.51
C LEU A 169 7.79 -27.00 16.60
N PRO A 170 7.02 -27.20 15.51
CA PRO A 170 5.58 -27.26 15.57
C PRO A 170 5.03 -28.41 16.44
N THR A 171 5.84 -29.41 16.77
CA THR A 171 5.45 -30.55 17.63
C THR A 171 5.73 -30.31 19.10
N GLU A 172 6.41 -29.20 19.45
CA GLU A 172 6.79 -28.91 20.83
C GLU A 172 5.54 -28.68 21.71
N PRO A 173 5.44 -29.33 22.87
CA PRO A 173 4.31 -29.14 23.77
C PRO A 173 4.16 -27.68 24.19
N GLY A 174 2.98 -27.10 23.96
CA GLY A 174 2.69 -25.70 24.31
C GLY A 174 2.95 -24.69 23.19
N ILE A 175 3.41 -25.12 22.01
CA ILE A 175 3.62 -24.24 20.85
C ILE A 175 2.35 -23.47 20.46
N GLY A 176 1.18 -24.10 20.55
CA GLY A 176 -0.09 -23.44 20.22
C GLY A 176 -0.43 -22.26 21.14
N LYS A 177 0.20 -22.13 22.31
CA LYS A 177 -0.09 -21.07 23.29
C LYS A 177 0.69 -19.78 23.04
N ILE A 178 1.82 -19.83 22.34
CA ILE A 178 2.67 -18.64 22.16
C ILE A 178 2.14 -17.65 21.11
N GLY A 179 1.04 -18.00 20.44
CA GLY A 179 0.36 -17.19 19.44
C GLY A 179 0.54 -17.72 18.01
N THR A 180 0.51 -16.83 17.03
CA THR A 180 0.52 -17.18 15.60
C THR A 180 1.95 -17.13 15.05
N ILE A 181 2.38 -18.19 14.35
CA ILE A 181 3.70 -18.24 13.70
C ILE A 181 3.50 -18.21 12.19
N ILE A 182 4.03 -17.16 11.56
CA ILE A 182 4.09 -17.02 10.10
C ILE A 182 5.54 -17.12 9.66
N GLY A 183 5.82 -18.03 8.73
CA GLY A 183 7.12 -18.22 8.13
C GLY A 183 7.18 -17.66 6.73
N ILE A 184 8.38 -17.26 6.33
CA ILE A 184 8.70 -16.93 4.94
C ILE A 184 9.64 -18.01 4.44
N THR A 185 9.33 -18.63 3.31
CA THR A 185 10.20 -19.61 2.66
C THR A 185 10.24 -19.32 1.17
N GLU A 186 11.25 -19.82 0.47
CA GLU A 186 11.16 -19.95 -0.98
C GLU A 186 9.93 -20.80 -1.33
N LYS A 187 9.21 -20.44 -2.39
CA LYS A 187 8.03 -21.19 -2.84
C LYS A 187 8.43 -22.64 -3.06
N LEU A 188 7.74 -23.57 -2.42
CA LEU A 188 8.08 -24.99 -2.55
C LEU A 188 7.70 -25.47 -3.95
N LEU A 189 8.62 -26.20 -4.59
CA LEU A 189 8.37 -26.90 -5.84
C LEU A 189 8.62 -28.39 -5.66
N SER A 190 7.80 -29.19 -6.34
CA SER A 190 8.08 -30.60 -6.52
C SER A 190 9.34 -30.76 -7.38
N LEU A 191 10.16 -31.75 -7.02
CA LEU A 191 11.30 -32.21 -7.82
C LEU A 191 10.93 -33.59 -8.39
N PRO A 192 10.31 -33.67 -9.58
CA PRO A 192 9.89 -34.93 -10.17
C PRO A 192 11.07 -35.89 -10.32
N GLY A 193 10.91 -37.16 -9.94
CA GLY A 193 11.98 -38.17 -10.00
C GLY A 193 12.93 -38.15 -8.80
N PHE A 194 12.90 -37.15 -7.91
CA PHE A 194 13.82 -37.07 -6.78
C PHE A 194 13.54 -38.17 -5.74
N ASN A 195 12.27 -38.42 -5.42
CA ASN A 195 11.89 -39.45 -4.46
C ASN A 195 12.31 -40.84 -4.99
N GLU A 196 12.05 -41.12 -6.26
CA GLU A 196 12.45 -42.35 -6.94
C GLU A 196 13.97 -42.52 -6.97
N PHE A 197 14.71 -41.43 -7.22
CA PHE A 197 16.16 -41.41 -7.13
C PHE A 197 16.66 -41.76 -5.73
N VAL A 198 16.08 -41.16 -4.67
CA VAL A 198 16.45 -41.45 -3.28
C VAL A 198 16.13 -42.89 -2.92
N TYR A 199 14.93 -43.39 -3.23
CA TYR A 199 14.56 -44.78 -2.99
C TYR A 199 15.46 -45.76 -3.74
N LYS A 200 15.83 -45.46 -4.99
CA LYS A 200 16.76 -46.30 -5.77
C LYS A 200 18.15 -46.29 -5.16
N ALA A 201 18.69 -45.12 -4.81
CA ALA A 201 20.02 -44.98 -4.21
C ALA A 201 20.13 -45.69 -2.86
N ARG A 202 19.04 -45.71 -2.06
CA ARG A 202 18.98 -46.41 -0.76
C ARG A 202 18.61 -47.89 -0.89
N GLY A 203 17.78 -48.26 -1.85
CA GLY A 203 17.43 -49.66 -2.14
C GLY A 203 18.61 -50.47 -2.68
N THR A 204 19.59 -49.83 -3.34
CA THR A 204 20.83 -50.50 -3.78
C THR A 204 21.80 -50.82 -2.64
N THR A 205 21.65 -50.24 -1.44
CA THR A 205 22.50 -50.52 -0.27
C THR A 205 22.06 -51.75 0.54
N ASP A 206 20.84 -52.26 0.37
CA ASP A 206 20.32 -53.43 1.11
C ASP A 206 20.75 -54.80 0.54
N VAL A 207 21.55 -54.84 -0.54
CA VAL A 207 21.94 -56.10 -1.21
C VAL A 207 23.39 -56.53 -0.90
N GLY A 208 24.09 -55.94 0.08
CA GLY A 208 25.50 -56.32 0.28
C GLY A 208 26.27 -55.81 1.49
N HIS A 209 25.68 -55.69 2.69
CA HIS A 209 26.50 -55.50 3.90
C HIS A 209 25.98 -56.24 5.13
N ASN A 210 25.94 -57.58 5.03
CA ASN A 210 26.33 -58.40 6.18
C ASN A 210 27.85 -58.42 6.24
N ASP A 211 28.46 -57.59 7.09
CA ASP A 211 29.60 -57.97 7.95
C ASP A 211 30.28 -56.76 8.61
N ARG A 212 30.23 -56.73 9.94
CA ARG A 212 31.25 -56.26 10.90
C ARG A 212 32.09 -55.02 10.54
N ALA A 213 31.83 -53.91 11.26
CA ALA A 213 32.89 -53.01 11.74
C ALA A 213 32.43 -52.15 12.93
N GLU A 214 32.37 -52.76 14.12
CA GLU A 214 32.79 -52.03 15.33
C GLU A 214 34.31 -51.89 15.25
N SER A 215 34.84 -50.67 15.07
CA SER A 215 36.09 -50.19 15.70
C SER A 215 36.60 -48.86 15.15
N GLU A 216 37.09 -48.05 16.09
CA GLU A 216 38.14 -47.03 15.97
C GLU A 216 37.81 -45.64 15.41
N VAL A 217 37.20 -44.88 16.32
CA VAL A 217 37.55 -43.48 16.61
C VAL A 217 39.07 -43.34 16.72
N GLN A 218 39.73 -42.64 15.78
CA GLN A 218 40.81 -41.67 16.08
C GLN A 218 41.24 -40.89 14.81
N GLY A 219 40.91 -39.60 14.79
CA GLY A 219 41.66 -38.52 14.14
C GLY A 219 42.00 -38.63 12.64
N LYS A 220 41.33 -37.84 11.81
CA LYS A 220 41.94 -37.12 10.68
C LYS A 220 41.06 -35.94 10.25
N ASN A 221 41.73 -34.85 9.87
CA ASN A 221 41.20 -33.49 9.77
C ASN A 221 39.95 -33.36 8.87
N LYS A 222 38.97 -32.65 9.43
CA LYS A 222 37.72 -32.25 8.78
C LYS A 222 37.99 -31.32 7.60
N THR A 223 37.64 -31.77 6.41
CA THR A 223 37.27 -30.90 5.29
C THR A 223 35.83 -31.19 4.90
N CYS A 224 35.07 -30.12 4.68
CA CYS A 224 33.62 -30.13 4.56
C CYS A 224 33.24 -30.18 3.09
N ASN A 225 32.83 -31.36 2.60
CA ASN A 225 31.99 -31.47 1.41
C ASN A 225 31.51 -32.91 1.13
N GLN A 226 32.16 -33.98 1.63
CA GLN A 226 31.76 -35.35 1.24
C GLN A 226 31.91 -36.45 2.30
N VAL A 227 32.40 -36.18 3.51
CA VAL A 227 32.50 -37.20 4.57
C VAL A 227 31.38 -36.98 5.58
N CYS A 228 30.33 -37.78 5.44
CA CYS A 228 29.22 -37.84 6.38
C CYS A 228 29.14 -39.27 6.92
N ASP A 229 29.76 -39.49 8.07
CA ASP A 229 29.91 -40.82 8.69
C ASP A 229 28.56 -41.49 8.96
N TYR A 230 27.49 -40.70 9.09
CA TYR A 230 26.14 -41.16 9.40
C TYR A 230 25.18 -41.12 8.20
N CYS A 231 25.60 -40.64 7.03
CA CYS A 231 24.70 -40.51 5.89
C CYS A 231 24.24 -41.87 5.35
N SER A 232 24.99 -42.94 5.58
CA SER A 232 24.59 -44.31 5.25
C SER A 232 23.45 -44.84 6.13
N LEU A 233 23.23 -44.25 7.32
CA LEU A 233 22.19 -44.67 8.27
C LEU A 233 20.83 -44.00 8.02
N LEU A 234 20.80 -42.96 7.18
CA LEU A 234 19.57 -42.25 6.87
C LEU A 234 18.69 -43.06 5.93
N THR A 235 17.45 -43.26 6.33
CA THR A 235 16.40 -43.87 5.51
C THR A 235 16.00 -42.95 4.36
N ALA A 236 15.39 -43.53 3.31
CA ALA A 236 14.85 -42.73 2.21
C ALA A 236 13.78 -41.74 2.70
N GLU A 237 12.95 -42.17 3.66
CA GLU A 237 11.91 -41.33 4.25
C GLU A 237 12.47 -40.14 5.01
N GLU A 238 13.54 -40.32 5.80
CA GLU A 238 14.18 -39.20 6.50
C GLU A 238 14.74 -38.16 5.53
N ILE A 239 15.33 -38.58 4.41
CA ILE A 239 15.90 -37.68 3.39
C ILE A 239 14.80 -36.93 2.64
N ILE A 240 13.75 -37.64 2.21
CA ILE A 240 12.61 -37.04 1.49
C ILE A 240 11.86 -36.08 2.42
N ASN A 241 11.75 -36.44 3.70
CA ASN A 241 11.12 -35.64 4.73
C ASN A 241 12.09 -34.65 5.39
N GLU A 242 13.23 -34.33 4.81
CA GLU A 242 14.02 -33.19 5.30
C GLU A 242 13.36 -31.85 4.96
N ASN A 243 13.89 -30.77 5.52
CA ASN A 243 13.43 -29.42 5.22
C ASN A 243 13.72 -29.05 3.74
N PRO A 244 12.67 -28.82 2.90
CA PRO A 244 12.85 -28.56 1.47
C PRO A 244 13.29 -27.13 1.13
N THR A 245 13.49 -26.25 2.11
CA THR A 245 13.77 -24.82 1.91
C THR A 245 14.93 -24.54 0.94
N LEU A 246 15.98 -25.37 0.92
CA LEU A 246 17.13 -25.17 0.04
C LEU A 246 17.08 -26.06 -1.22
N SER A 247 16.15 -27.00 -1.33
CA SER A 247 16.14 -28.01 -2.41
C SER A 247 16.08 -27.37 -3.79
N PHE A 248 15.28 -26.32 -3.98
CA PHE A 248 15.20 -25.63 -5.26
C PHE A 248 16.45 -24.80 -5.54
N SER A 249 16.97 -24.05 -4.56
CA SER A 249 18.22 -23.30 -4.71
C SER A 249 19.39 -24.22 -5.12
N ILE A 250 19.47 -25.43 -4.56
CA ILE A 250 20.43 -26.47 -4.92
C ILE A 250 20.23 -26.92 -6.38
N TYR A 251 19.00 -27.26 -6.74
CA TYR A 251 18.64 -27.71 -8.08
C TYR A 251 18.93 -26.63 -9.14
N ALA A 252 18.56 -25.38 -8.86
CA ALA A 252 18.84 -24.22 -9.69
C ALA A 252 20.35 -23.97 -9.85
N ALA A 253 21.16 -24.14 -8.80
CA ALA A 253 22.60 -23.97 -8.90
C ALA A 253 23.23 -24.96 -9.89
N ILE A 254 22.83 -26.23 -9.83
CA ILE A 254 23.33 -27.26 -10.75
C ILE A 254 22.94 -26.94 -12.19
N TYR A 255 21.67 -26.57 -12.42
CA TYR A 255 21.18 -26.24 -13.77
C TYR A 255 21.79 -24.97 -14.32
N THR A 256 22.05 -23.97 -13.47
CA THR A 256 22.73 -22.73 -13.86
C THR A 256 24.13 -23.01 -14.41
N ILE A 257 24.90 -23.83 -13.69
CA ILE A 257 26.23 -24.26 -14.15
C ILE A 257 26.12 -25.07 -15.44
N ALA A 258 25.18 -26.02 -15.51
CA ALA A 258 25.00 -26.87 -16.68
C ALA A 258 24.63 -26.07 -17.94
N HIS A 259 23.69 -25.13 -17.83
CA HIS A 259 23.28 -24.26 -18.93
C HIS A 259 24.41 -23.31 -19.36
N ALA A 260 25.16 -22.73 -18.41
CA ALA A 260 26.31 -21.89 -18.73
C ALA A 260 27.40 -22.69 -19.46
N LEU A 261 27.74 -23.89 -18.99
CA LEU A 261 28.68 -24.78 -19.66
C LEU A 261 28.20 -25.20 -21.04
N HIS A 262 26.91 -25.51 -21.19
CA HIS A 262 26.31 -25.86 -22.48
C HIS A 262 26.50 -24.75 -23.51
N LYS A 263 26.35 -23.48 -23.10
CA LYS A 263 26.60 -22.31 -23.96
C LYS A 263 28.09 -22.10 -24.26
N VAL A 264 28.94 -22.15 -23.24
CA VAL A 264 30.40 -21.96 -23.39
C VAL A 264 31.01 -23.03 -24.30
N LEU A 265 30.58 -24.28 -24.14
CA LEU A 265 31.05 -25.43 -24.93
C LEU A 265 30.34 -25.53 -26.29
N GLN A 266 29.44 -24.60 -26.62
CA GLN A 266 28.67 -24.56 -27.87
C GLN A 266 28.02 -25.90 -28.18
N CYS A 267 27.43 -26.52 -27.16
CA CYS A 267 26.79 -27.81 -27.31
C CYS A 267 25.50 -27.69 -28.15
N ASP A 268 25.22 -28.72 -28.94
CA ASP A 268 23.92 -28.96 -29.54
C ASP A 268 23.21 -30.14 -28.86
N MET A 269 22.23 -30.77 -29.51
CA MET A 269 21.50 -31.91 -28.94
C MET A 269 22.35 -33.18 -28.82
N ASN A 270 23.45 -33.31 -29.57
CA ASN A 270 24.19 -34.56 -29.73
C ASN A 270 25.64 -34.44 -29.26
N GLU A 271 26.27 -33.27 -29.41
CA GLU A 271 27.68 -33.08 -29.10
C GLU A 271 28.03 -31.67 -28.61
N CYS A 272 29.20 -31.57 -27.97
CA CYS A 272 29.81 -30.33 -27.52
C CYS A 272 31.16 -30.15 -28.21
N HIS A 273 31.58 -28.90 -28.42
CA HIS A 273 32.90 -28.61 -28.99
C HIS A 273 34.02 -29.01 -28.01
N LYS A 274 34.61 -30.20 -28.21
CA LYS A 274 35.65 -30.79 -27.35
C LYS A 274 36.95 -30.00 -27.29
N ASN A 275 37.19 -29.11 -28.25
CA ASN A 275 38.40 -28.28 -28.32
C ASN A 275 38.29 -27.00 -27.49
N THR A 276 37.09 -26.66 -26.99
CA THR A 276 36.89 -25.47 -26.18
C THR A 276 37.28 -25.76 -24.73
N VAL A 277 38.33 -25.08 -24.25
CA VAL A 277 38.70 -25.13 -22.84
C VAL A 277 37.86 -24.10 -22.08
N ALA A 278 36.82 -24.57 -21.40
CA ALA A 278 36.00 -23.72 -20.54
C ALA A 278 36.85 -23.13 -19.41
N LYS A 279 36.83 -21.81 -19.30
CA LYS A 279 37.45 -21.09 -18.19
C LYS A 279 36.34 -20.59 -17.25
N PRO A 280 36.66 -20.34 -15.97
CA PRO A 280 35.99 -19.32 -15.16
C PRO A 280 35.74 -18.04 -15.98
N TYR A 281 35.00 -17.01 -15.60
CA TYR A 281 34.76 -15.81 -16.46
C TYR A 281 33.96 -16.06 -17.75
N MET A 282 34.21 -17.13 -18.51
CA MET A 282 33.41 -17.50 -19.68
C MET A 282 32.02 -17.93 -19.23
N LEU A 283 31.91 -18.75 -18.17
CA LEU A 283 30.60 -19.11 -17.64
C LEU A 283 29.93 -17.89 -17.02
N LEU A 284 30.61 -17.03 -16.26
CA LEU A 284 30.03 -15.82 -15.67
C LEU A 284 29.38 -14.92 -16.73
N GLY A 285 30.07 -14.75 -17.88
CA GLY A 285 29.54 -14.02 -19.02
C GLY A 285 28.27 -14.64 -19.62
N GLU A 286 28.15 -15.97 -19.59
CA GLU A 286 26.95 -16.68 -20.04
C GLU A 286 25.85 -16.74 -18.95
N ILE A 287 26.19 -16.88 -17.67
CA ILE A 287 25.27 -16.85 -16.53
C ILE A 287 24.48 -15.55 -16.53
N LYS A 288 25.13 -14.41 -16.79
CA LYS A 288 24.47 -13.10 -16.88
C LYS A 288 23.40 -13.02 -17.97
N LYS A 289 23.48 -13.88 -18.99
CA LYS A 289 22.55 -13.92 -20.13
C LYS A 289 21.57 -15.09 -20.04
N LEU A 290 21.61 -15.88 -18.96
CA LEU A 290 20.70 -17.00 -18.79
C LEU A 290 19.27 -16.49 -18.56
N ASP A 291 18.37 -17.02 -19.36
CA ASP A 291 16.93 -16.92 -19.18
C ASP A 291 16.35 -18.28 -19.59
N PHE A 292 15.87 -19.04 -18.61
CA PHE A 292 15.25 -20.33 -18.86
C PHE A 292 14.24 -20.67 -17.76
N LEU A 293 13.32 -21.58 -18.09
CA LEU A 293 12.34 -22.08 -17.14
C LEU A 293 12.84 -23.37 -16.48
N LEU A 294 12.82 -23.41 -15.14
CA LEU A 294 13.16 -24.58 -14.34
C LEU A 294 11.98 -24.93 -13.43
N ASN A 295 11.32 -26.07 -13.71
CA ASN A 295 10.10 -26.51 -13.01
C ASN A 295 9.02 -25.42 -12.86
N GLY A 296 8.82 -24.61 -13.90
CA GLY A 296 7.82 -23.53 -13.90
C GLY A 296 8.28 -22.22 -13.28
N ARG A 297 9.54 -22.10 -12.84
CA ARG A 297 10.14 -20.84 -12.38
C ARG A 297 11.17 -20.32 -13.38
N HIS A 298 11.10 -19.02 -13.68
CA HIS A 298 12.11 -18.35 -14.48
C HIS A 298 13.41 -18.21 -13.67
N ILE A 299 14.50 -18.68 -14.26
CA ILE A 299 15.85 -18.50 -13.75
C ILE A 299 16.53 -17.41 -14.58
N GLU A 300 16.67 -16.25 -13.95
CA GLU A 300 17.35 -15.07 -14.47
C GLU A 300 18.15 -14.43 -13.33
N TYR A 301 19.22 -13.72 -13.67
CA TYR A 301 20.12 -13.06 -12.74
C TYR A 301 20.20 -11.57 -12.99
N ASP A 302 20.12 -10.77 -11.94
CA ASP A 302 20.29 -9.32 -12.04
C ASP A 302 21.76 -8.91 -12.23
N ASP A 303 22.03 -7.60 -12.30
CA ASP A 303 23.40 -7.08 -12.41
C ASP A 303 24.32 -7.46 -11.23
N HIS A 304 23.74 -7.87 -10.11
CA HIS A 304 24.43 -8.38 -8.93
C HIS A 304 24.42 -9.91 -8.86
N PHE A 305 24.12 -10.61 -9.96
CA PHE A 305 24.03 -12.07 -10.01
C PHE A 305 23.13 -12.65 -8.90
N ASP A 306 22.10 -11.90 -8.52
CA ASP A 306 21.05 -12.30 -7.60
C ASP A 306 19.86 -12.87 -8.39
N PRO A 307 19.23 -13.96 -7.92
CA PRO A 307 18.20 -14.64 -8.68
C PRO A 307 16.87 -13.90 -8.61
N THR A 308 15.99 -14.20 -9.56
CA THR A 308 14.55 -13.90 -9.47
C THR A 308 13.92 -14.45 -8.19
N ILE A 309 13.04 -13.65 -7.59
CA ILE A 309 12.48 -13.91 -6.25
C ILE A 309 11.11 -14.56 -6.37
N SER A 310 10.90 -15.65 -5.63
CA SER A 310 9.60 -16.29 -5.43
C SER A 310 9.50 -16.83 -4.00
N PHE A 311 8.90 -16.03 -3.11
CA PHE A 311 8.65 -16.41 -1.72
C PHE A 311 7.19 -16.86 -1.53
N ALA A 312 7.00 -17.71 -0.53
CA ALA A 312 5.72 -18.07 0.04
C ALA A 312 5.67 -17.64 1.51
N VAL A 313 4.50 -17.15 1.93
CA VAL A 313 4.15 -16.98 3.34
C VAL A 313 3.44 -18.25 3.79
N VAL A 314 3.94 -18.88 4.85
CA VAL A 314 3.41 -20.11 5.41
C VAL A 314 2.91 -19.88 6.83
N LEU A 315 1.71 -20.36 7.15
CA LEU A 315 1.18 -20.41 8.50
C LEU A 315 1.49 -21.78 9.12
N TRP A 316 1.95 -21.78 10.38
CA TRP A 316 2.04 -23.01 11.16
C TRP A 316 0.66 -23.40 11.70
N ARG A 317 0.11 -24.49 11.18
CA ARG A 317 -1.14 -25.09 11.66
C ARG A 317 -0.81 -26.10 12.76
N THR A 318 -0.75 -25.60 13.99
CA THR A 318 -0.52 -26.40 15.21
C THR A 318 -1.83 -26.92 15.84
N ASP A 319 -2.97 -26.53 15.26
CA ASP A 319 -4.32 -26.98 15.63
C ASP A 319 -4.64 -28.39 15.10
N VAL A 320 -3.86 -28.87 14.15
CA VAL A 320 -3.98 -30.21 13.57
C VAL A 320 -2.83 -31.12 14.02
N ASN A 321 -3.08 -32.43 14.06
CA ASN A 321 -2.09 -33.44 14.41
C ASN A 321 -1.96 -34.48 13.28
N PRO A 322 -0.78 -34.65 12.66
CA PRO A 322 0.46 -33.89 12.90
C PRO A 322 0.35 -32.43 12.44
N PRO A 323 1.15 -31.51 13.02
CA PRO A 323 1.21 -30.12 12.58
C PRO A 323 1.58 -30.01 11.10
N ARG A 324 1.03 -29.01 10.41
CA ARG A 324 1.29 -28.78 8.98
C ARG A 324 1.63 -27.31 8.69
N PHE A 325 2.26 -27.07 7.54
CA PHE A 325 2.49 -25.74 7.00
C PHE A 325 1.48 -25.46 5.90
N GLU A 326 0.77 -24.34 6.01
CA GLU A 326 -0.23 -23.94 5.03
C GLU A 326 0.23 -22.67 4.33
N MET A 327 0.28 -22.67 2.99
CA MET A 327 0.63 -21.48 2.23
C MET A 327 -0.54 -20.51 2.28
N VAL A 328 -0.30 -19.32 2.83
CA VAL A 328 -1.30 -18.26 3.00
C VAL A 328 -1.00 -17.02 2.17
N GLY A 329 0.15 -16.98 1.52
CA GLY A 329 0.53 -15.84 0.69
C GLY A 329 1.73 -16.12 -0.20
N SER A 330 2.00 -15.18 -1.10
CA SER A 330 3.09 -15.26 -2.05
C SER A 330 3.68 -13.88 -2.37
N TYR A 331 4.95 -13.86 -2.73
CA TYR A 331 5.66 -12.68 -3.21
C TYR A 331 6.51 -13.07 -4.40
N GLU A 332 6.19 -12.53 -5.57
CA GLU A 332 6.89 -12.79 -6.83
C GLU A 332 7.35 -11.47 -7.43
N LYS A 333 8.54 -11.46 -8.04
CA LYS A 333 9.15 -10.24 -8.64
C LYS A 333 9.19 -10.29 -10.17
N HIS A 334 8.65 -11.33 -10.79
CA HIS A 334 8.65 -11.51 -12.24
C HIS A 334 7.29 -12.03 -12.73
N PRO A 335 6.66 -11.44 -13.76
CA PRO A 335 7.12 -10.29 -14.56
C PRO A 335 7.02 -8.93 -13.83
N GLU A 336 6.13 -8.82 -12.84
CA GLU A 336 5.97 -7.64 -11.98
C GLU A 336 5.96 -8.04 -10.51
N ILE A 337 6.12 -7.07 -9.61
CA ILE A 337 6.04 -7.34 -8.17
C ILE A 337 4.58 -7.62 -7.79
N THR A 338 4.29 -8.87 -7.45
CA THR A 338 2.98 -9.29 -6.95
C THR A 338 3.12 -9.81 -5.54
N PHE A 339 2.44 -9.17 -4.60
CA PHE A 339 2.36 -9.59 -3.20
C PHE A 339 0.91 -9.86 -2.83
N THR A 340 0.64 -11.07 -2.35
CA THR A 340 -0.71 -11.51 -1.99
C THR A 340 -0.69 -12.21 -0.65
N ILE A 341 -1.63 -11.88 0.23
CA ILE A 341 -1.94 -12.69 1.41
C ILE A 341 -3.44 -12.96 1.45
N ASP A 342 -3.79 -14.23 1.58
CA ASP A 342 -5.15 -14.66 1.83
C ASP A 342 -5.44 -14.61 3.34
N ASN A 343 -6.08 -13.51 3.76
CA ASN A 343 -6.47 -13.30 5.15
C ASN A 343 -7.49 -14.34 5.65
N SER A 344 -8.20 -15.04 4.77
CA SER A 344 -9.20 -16.05 5.17
C SER A 344 -8.57 -17.33 5.72
N LEU A 345 -7.33 -17.63 5.30
CA LEU A 345 -6.57 -18.79 5.75
C LEU A 345 -5.80 -18.51 7.06
N LEU A 346 -5.72 -17.25 7.49
CA LEU A 346 -4.99 -16.84 8.68
C LEU A 346 -5.84 -16.93 9.94
N LEU A 347 -5.55 -17.95 10.75
CA LEU A 347 -6.16 -18.18 12.05
C LEU A 347 -5.37 -17.47 13.15
N TRP A 348 -5.76 -16.23 13.46
CA TRP A 348 -5.19 -15.49 14.59
C TRP A 348 -5.65 -16.09 15.94
N HIS A 349 -4.73 -16.15 16.90
CA HIS A 349 -4.95 -16.83 18.19
C HIS A 349 -6.15 -16.28 19.00
N ASN A 350 -6.46 -14.97 18.92
CA ASN A 350 -7.54 -14.30 19.67
C ASN A 350 -8.73 -13.89 18.78
N ASN A 351 -9.70 -14.80 18.61
CA ASN A 351 -10.98 -14.56 17.93
C ASN A 351 -10.87 -14.17 16.43
N GLY A 352 -9.77 -14.50 15.76
CA GLY A 352 -9.61 -14.30 14.31
C GLY A 352 -9.34 -12.86 13.87
N SER A 353 -9.14 -11.92 14.80
CA SER A 353 -8.75 -10.54 14.47
C SER A 353 -7.24 -10.37 14.41
N VAL A 354 -6.75 -9.50 13.52
CA VAL A 354 -5.34 -9.18 13.38
C VAL A 354 -4.82 -8.58 14.71
N PRO A 355 -3.77 -9.14 15.33
CA PRO A 355 -3.22 -8.62 16.58
C PRO A 355 -2.77 -7.16 16.43
N PHE A 356 -3.11 -6.32 17.40
CA PHE A 356 -2.65 -4.93 17.43
C PHE A 356 -1.16 -4.89 17.81
N SER A 357 -0.32 -4.23 17.00
CA SER A 357 1.11 -4.06 17.29
C SER A 357 1.57 -2.67 16.84
N ASN A 358 0.89 -1.64 17.35
CA ASN A 358 1.27 -0.25 17.15
C ASN A 358 1.64 0.41 18.48
N CYS A 359 2.53 1.39 18.44
CA CYS A 359 3.03 2.03 19.67
C CYS A 359 1.91 2.78 20.40
N SER A 360 1.09 3.47 19.63
CA SER A 360 -0.02 4.28 20.11
C SER A 360 -1.31 3.91 19.39
N VAL A 361 -2.41 3.97 20.12
CA VAL A 361 -3.76 3.88 19.54
C VAL A 361 -4.04 5.17 18.76
N GLU A 362 -4.74 5.06 17.63
CA GLU A 362 -5.09 6.22 16.81
C GLU A 362 -5.96 7.22 17.57
N CYS A 363 -5.75 8.52 17.35
CA CYS A 363 -6.49 9.54 18.07
C CYS A 363 -7.93 9.68 17.56
N GLU A 364 -8.87 9.77 18.50
CA GLU A 364 -10.27 10.04 18.18
C GLU A 364 -10.48 11.46 17.61
N ALA A 365 -11.62 11.66 16.95
CA ALA A 365 -11.99 12.96 16.40
C ALA A 365 -12.03 14.04 17.50
N GLY A 366 -11.33 15.16 17.27
CA GLY A 366 -11.18 16.24 18.24
C GLY A 366 -9.91 16.14 19.10
N TYR A 367 -9.07 15.14 18.86
CA TYR A 367 -7.73 15.02 19.42
C TYR A 367 -6.69 15.05 18.30
N SER A 368 -5.52 15.61 18.60
CA SER A 368 -4.35 15.65 17.72
C SER A 368 -3.21 14.81 18.30
N ARG A 369 -2.43 14.19 17.42
CA ARG A 369 -1.24 13.44 17.82
C ARG A 369 -0.16 14.38 18.36
N LYS A 370 0.35 14.08 19.55
CA LYS A 370 1.50 14.72 20.17
C LYS A 370 2.64 13.71 20.23
N PRO A 371 3.73 13.89 19.47
CA PRO A 371 4.86 12.96 19.48
C PRO A 371 5.36 12.70 20.90
N GLU A 372 5.64 11.43 21.21
CA GLU A 372 6.08 11.00 22.52
C GLU A 372 7.37 10.19 22.43
N GLY A 373 8.35 10.54 23.26
CA GLY A 373 9.65 9.88 23.29
C GLY A 373 10.49 10.09 22.02
N PHE A 374 11.31 9.10 21.68
CA PHE A 374 12.24 9.15 20.56
C PHE A 374 11.68 8.56 19.25
N HIS A 375 10.71 7.65 19.36
CA HIS A 375 10.18 6.91 18.22
C HIS A 375 9.08 7.71 17.52
N SER A 376 9.22 7.93 16.21
CA SER A 376 8.28 8.74 15.43
C SER A 376 6.86 8.17 15.32
N CYS A 377 6.69 6.87 15.55
CA CYS A 377 5.39 6.19 15.55
C CYS A 377 4.64 6.31 16.88
N CYS A 378 5.31 6.77 17.95
CA CYS A 378 4.73 6.88 19.28
C CYS A 378 4.22 8.30 19.51
N PHE A 379 2.98 8.41 19.95
CA PHE A 379 2.33 9.68 20.24
C PHE A 379 1.26 9.52 21.32
N SER A 380 0.98 10.61 22.04
CA SER A 380 -0.19 10.74 22.89
C SER A 380 -1.26 11.57 22.17
N CYS A 381 -2.52 11.40 22.58
CA CYS A 381 -3.63 12.16 22.00
C CYS A 381 -3.95 13.36 22.89
N GLU A 382 -3.72 14.57 22.37
CA GLU A 382 -4.02 15.82 23.05
C GLU A 382 -5.28 16.46 22.46
N LYS A 383 -6.18 16.95 23.31
CA LYS A 383 -7.43 17.57 22.85
C LYS A 383 -7.12 18.80 22.00
N CYS A 384 -7.75 18.90 20.85
CA CYS A 384 -7.59 20.07 19.99
C CYS A 384 -8.03 21.35 20.72
N PRO A 385 -7.30 22.46 20.54
CA PRO A 385 -7.71 23.77 21.05
C PRO A 385 -9.14 24.16 20.61
N PRO A 386 -9.82 25.06 21.35
CA PRO A 386 -11.14 25.54 20.96
C PRO A 386 -11.14 26.12 19.54
N ASN A 387 -12.15 25.77 18.74
CA ASN A 387 -12.30 26.19 17.34
C ASN A 387 -11.19 25.69 16.40
N THR A 388 -10.51 24.59 16.72
CA THR A 388 -9.62 23.89 15.78
C THR A 388 -10.05 22.44 15.55
N TYR A 389 -9.59 21.87 14.43
CA TYR A 389 -9.74 20.46 14.08
C TYR A 389 -8.45 19.95 13.42
N VAL A 390 -8.28 18.64 13.31
CA VAL A 390 -7.17 18.05 12.56
C VAL A 390 -7.59 17.89 11.11
N ASP A 391 -6.87 18.55 10.20
CA ASP A 391 -7.08 18.45 8.77
C ASP A 391 -6.27 17.29 8.19
N PHE A 392 -6.96 16.33 7.58
CA PHE A 392 -6.39 15.13 6.95
C PHE A 392 -6.32 15.22 5.42
N SER A 393 -6.65 16.37 4.82
CA SER A 393 -6.55 16.57 3.36
C SER A 393 -5.10 16.45 2.83
N HIS A 394 -4.13 16.76 3.69
CA HIS A 394 -2.69 16.65 3.44
C HIS A 394 -1.99 15.99 4.64
N THR A 395 -0.75 16.40 4.95
CA THR A 395 -0.09 16.03 6.20
C THR A 395 -0.94 16.49 7.38
N PRO A 396 -1.30 15.59 8.33
CA PRO A 396 -2.17 15.94 9.45
C PRO A 396 -1.67 17.15 10.23
N HIS A 397 -2.47 18.21 10.29
CA HIS A 397 -2.14 19.43 11.03
C HIS A 397 -3.38 20.06 11.65
N ILE A 398 -3.16 20.85 12.70
CA ILE A 398 -4.25 21.53 13.41
C ILE A 398 -4.62 22.80 12.63
N THR A 399 -5.89 22.89 12.24
CA THR A 399 -6.44 24.01 11.46
C THR A 399 -7.60 24.66 12.20
N MET A 400 -7.74 25.99 12.10
CA MET A 400 -8.86 26.72 12.69
C MET A 400 -10.14 26.57 11.84
N PHE A 401 -11.28 26.29 12.47
CA PHE A 401 -12.60 26.18 11.83
C PHE A 401 -12.94 27.39 10.94
N TYR A 402 -12.52 28.58 11.36
CA TYR A 402 -12.83 29.82 10.67
C TYR A 402 -11.93 30.11 9.47
N ALA A 403 -10.77 29.44 9.36
CA ALA A 403 -9.83 29.71 8.29
C ALA A 403 -10.46 29.48 6.92
N GLN A 404 -11.19 28.37 6.73
CA GLN A 404 -11.88 28.08 5.46
C GLN A 404 -13.09 28.99 5.20
N ILE A 405 -13.80 29.43 6.25
CA ILE A 405 -14.94 30.37 6.12
C ILE A 405 -14.45 31.75 5.66
N PHE A 406 -13.28 32.20 6.13
CA PHE A 406 -12.74 33.53 5.82
C PHE A 406 -11.75 33.59 4.65
N THR A 407 -11.14 32.47 4.23
CA THR A 407 -10.23 32.45 3.06
C THR A 407 -10.99 32.58 1.74
N SER A 408 -12.25 32.18 1.71
CA SER A 408 -13.15 32.43 0.59
C SER A 408 -13.85 33.79 0.76
N LYS A 409 -13.24 34.86 0.27
CA LYS A 409 -13.87 36.20 0.23
C LYS A 409 -15.16 36.26 -0.62
N SER A 410 -15.54 35.16 -1.30
CA SER A 410 -16.70 35.07 -2.20
C SER A 410 -17.71 33.97 -1.84
N SER A 411 -17.56 33.21 -0.74
CA SER A 411 -18.55 32.16 -0.44
C SER A 411 -19.78 32.71 0.27
N THR A 412 -20.92 32.14 -0.08
CA THR A 412 -22.24 32.46 0.48
C THR A 412 -22.26 32.31 2.02
N LEU A 413 -21.51 31.34 2.55
CA LEU A 413 -21.30 31.14 3.99
C LEU A 413 -20.60 32.32 4.67
N ALA A 414 -19.64 32.98 4.02
CA ALA A 414 -18.98 34.16 4.57
C ALA A 414 -19.94 35.35 4.68
N LYS A 415 -20.84 35.54 3.70
CA LYS A 415 -21.90 36.56 3.72
C LYS A 415 -22.90 36.32 4.86
N ILE A 416 -23.27 35.05 5.09
CA ILE A 416 -24.13 34.64 6.21
C ILE A 416 -23.45 34.84 7.56
N TRP A 417 -22.17 34.49 7.67
CA TRP A 417 -21.38 34.71 8.88
C TRP A 417 -21.28 36.22 9.20
N LEU A 418 -21.06 37.05 8.19
CA LEU A 418 -21.11 38.51 8.32
C LEU A 418 -22.50 39.00 8.77
N ALA A 419 -23.59 38.37 8.32
CA ALA A 419 -24.95 38.75 8.74
C ALA A 419 -25.22 38.40 10.22
N ALA A 420 -24.67 37.27 10.66
CA ALA A 420 -24.77 36.82 12.05
C ALA A 420 -24.04 37.75 13.02
N HIS A 421 -22.90 38.32 12.63
CA HIS A 421 -22.05 39.07 13.55
C HIS A 421 -22.01 40.58 13.26
N TRP A 422 -21.94 41.01 12.00
CA TRP A 422 -21.65 42.39 11.58
C TRP A 422 -22.72 42.95 10.62
N GLU A 423 -23.97 43.04 11.11
CA GLU A 423 -25.16 43.41 10.33
C GLU A 423 -25.06 44.75 9.59
N LYS A 424 -24.26 45.70 10.10
CA LYS A 424 -24.05 47.03 9.51
C LYS A 424 -23.16 47.03 8.25
N LYS A 425 -22.43 45.96 7.97
CA LYS A 425 -21.51 45.87 6.82
C LYS A 425 -22.12 45.16 5.59
N ILE A 426 -23.38 44.77 5.64
CA ILE A 426 -24.07 44.10 4.52
C ILE A 426 -24.87 45.10 3.70
N THR A 427 -24.55 45.18 2.40
CA THR A 427 -25.25 46.00 1.41
C THR A 427 -26.51 45.30 0.91
N LYS A 428 -27.47 46.06 0.36
CA LYS A 428 -28.69 45.52 -0.27
C LYS A 428 -28.34 44.50 -1.37
N ALA A 429 -27.34 44.78 -2.20
CA ALA A 429 -26.85 43.88 -3.26
C ALA A 429 -26.40 42.50 -2.72
N HIS A 430 -25.55 42.48 -1.68
CA HIS A 430 -25.09 41.23 -1.07
C HIS A 430 -26.21 40.37 -0.50
N MET A 431 -27.34 40.98 -0.13
CA MET A 431 -28.51 40.25 0.37
C MET A 431 -29.26 39.54 -0.74
N PHE A 432 -29.47 40.20 -1.88
CA PHE A 432 -30.22 39.63 -3.00
C PHE A 432 -29.42 38.55 -3.75
N GLU A 433 -28.10 38.68 -3.83
CA GLU A 433 -27.21 37.64 -4.39
C GLU A 433 -27.17 36.35 -3.56
N CYS A 434 -27.51 36.41 -2.27
CA CYS A 434 -27.41 35.27 -1.37
C CYS A 434 -28.63 34.35 -1.57
N ASP A 435 -28.44 33.18 -2.18
CA ASP A 435 -29.48 32.15 -2.23
C ASP A 435 -29.55 31.40 -0.89
N LEU A 436 -30.70 31.54 -0.22
CA LEU A 436 -30.92 30.96 1.10
C LEU A 436 -31.15 29.44 1.02
N GLU A 437 -31.74 28.94 -0.06
CA GLU A 437 -32.11 27.52 -0.16
C GLU A 437 -30.87 26.64 -0.30
N THR A 438 -29.99 26.98 -1.25
CA THR A 438 -28.69 26.29 -1.42
C THR A 438 -27.86 26.40 -0.15
N THR A 439 -27.82 27.57 0.50
CA THR A 439 -26.98 27.68 1.70
C THR A 439 -27.51 26.90 2.90
N ILE A 440 -28.83 26.78 3.06
CA ILE A 440 -29.41 25.93 4.10
C ILE A 440 -29.05 24.47 3.83
N LYS A 441 -29.08 24.01 2.58
CA LYS A 441 -28.63 22.66 2.20
C LYS A 441 -27.14 22.45 2.53
N GLU A 442 -26.28 23.42 2.26
CA GLU A 442 -24.86 23.39 2.63
C GLU A 442 -24.62 23.33 4.16
N ILE A 443 -25.47 24.02 4.94
CA ILE A 443 -25.37 24.01 6.42
C ILE A 443 -25.87 22.68 7.00
N LEU A 444 -26.91 22.08 6.41
CA LEU A 444 -27.50 20.81 6.86
C LEU A 444 -26.64 19.59 6.49
N SER A 445 -25.95 19.65 5.35
CA SER A 445 -25.08 18.56 4.87
C SER A 445 -23.71 19.10 4.45
N PRO A 446 -22.88 19.55 5.42
CA PRO A 446 -21.58 20.12 5.09
C PRO A 446 -20.61 19.01 4.70
N GLN A 447 -19.73 19.29 3.72
CA GLN A 447 -18.66 18.35 3.31
C GLN A 447 -17.70 17.99 4.47
N MET A 448 -17.64 18.82 5.51
CA MET A 448 -16.93 18.55 6.76
C MET A 448 -17.83 18.84 7.96
N LYS A 449 -17.72 18.06 9.04
CA LYS A 449 -18.51 18.24 10.25
C LYS A 449 -18.26 19.62 10.88
N VAL A 450 -19.22 20.52 10.75
CA VAL A 450 -19.23 21.83 11.39
C VAL A 450 -19.70 21.67 12.85
N GLY A 451 -19.02 22.32 13.80
CA GLY A 451 -19.44 22.28 15.21
C GLY A 451 -20.82 22.92 15.41
N LEU A 452 -21.66 22.34 16.29
CA LEU A 452 -23.03 22.82 16.55
C LEU A 452 -23.12 24.31 16.86
N ARG A 453 -22.14 24.85 17.61
CA ARG A 453 -22.08 26.29 17.95
C ARG A 453 -21.95 27.15 16.70
N THR A 454 -21.11 26.75 15.75
CA THR A 454 -20.88 27.43 14.47
C THR A 454 -22.12 27.32 13.58
N SER A 455 -22.75 26.13 13.52
CA SER A 455 -24.02 25.94 12.82
C SER A 455 -25.13 26.84 13.40
N GLY A 456 -25.18 27.01 14.72
CA GLY A 456 -26.10 27.94 15.38
C GLY A 456 -25.89 29.40 14.95
N HIS A 457 -24.63 29.85 14.86
CA HIS A 457 -24.32 31.20 14.36
C HIS A 457 -24.64 31.36 12.86
N LEU A 458 -24.38 30.35 12.04
CA LEU A 458 -24.75 30.36 10.61
C LEU A 458 -26.27 30.43 10.43
N LEU A 459 -27.04 29.64 11.17
CA LEU A 459 -28.52 29.69 11.17
C LEU A 459 -29.04 31.05 11.62
N LEU A 460 -28.42 31.68 12.63
CA LEU A 460 -28.75 33.05 13.01
C LEU A 460 -28.53 34.03 11.85
N GLY A 461 -27.44 33.88 11.10
CA GLY A 461 -27.16 34.67 9.91
C GLY A 461 -28.22 34.49 8.82
N VAL A 462 -28.64 33.25 8.56
CA VAL A 462 -29.71 32.90 7.60
C VAL A 462 -31.02 33.60 7.97
N VAL A 463 -31.45 33.48 9.23
CA VAL A 463 -32.69 34.11 9.73
C VAL A 463 -32.64 35.63 9.59
N ARG A 464 -31.48 36.25 9.86
CA ARG A 464 -31.32 37.70 9.70
C ARG A 464 -31.36 38.15 8.25
N ILE A 465 -30.75 37.40 7.33
CA ILE A 465 -30.83 37.69 5.89
C ILE A 465 -32.28 37.60 5.42
N TYR A 466 -32.98 36.52 5.78
CA TYR A 466 -34.40 36.34 5.45
C TYR A 466 -35.26 37.48 5.98
N SER A 467 -35.10 37.86 7.25
CA SER A 467 -35.84 38.97 7.89
C SER A 467 -35.65 40.32 7.19
N LYS A 468 -34.46 40.59 6.63
CA LYS A 468 -34.23 41.83 5.86
C LYS A 468 -34.79 41.72 4.44
N LYS A 469 -34.70 40.56 3.78
CA LYS A 469 -35.33 40.34 2.46
C LYS A 469 -36.84 40.59 2.52
N THR A 470 -37.52 40.05 3.53
CA THR A 470 -38.96 40.28 3.70
C THR A 470 -39.30 41.74 4.00
N ARG A 471 -38.47 42.44 4.78
CA ARG A 471 -38.63 43.89 5.00
C ARG A 471 -38.46 44.71 3.72
N TYR A 472 -37.50 44.37 2.86
CA TYR A 472 -37.35 45.03 1.56
C TYR A 472 -38.54 44.77 0.66
N LEU A 473 -39.02 43.53 0.58
CA LEU A 473 -40.21 43.18 -0.19
C LEU A 473 -41.44 43.96 0.29
N LEU A 474 -41.65 44.04 1.61
CA LEU A 474 -42.75 44.82 2.18
C LEU A 474 -42.66 46.30 1.81
N ALA A 475 -41.47 46.88 1.85
CA ALA A 475 -41.25 48.27 1.46
C ALA A 475 -41.56 48.49 -0.03
N ASP A 476 -41.08 47.59 -0.89
CA ASP A 476 -41.31 47.67 -2.34
C ASP A 476 -42.82 47.49 -2.68
N CYS A 477 -43.52 46.56 -2.01
CA CYS A 477 -44.98 46.40 -2.16
C CYS A 477 -45.75 47.62 -1.65
N SER A 478 -45.32 48.22 -0.55
CA SER A 478 -45.96 49.42 0.01
C SER A 478 -45.79 50.62 -0.92
N ASP A 479 -44.59 50.80 -1.50
CA ASP A 479 -44.32 51.84 -2.48
C ASP A 479 -45.12 51.63 -3.78
N ALA A 480 -45.21 50.39 -4.28
CA ALA A 480 -46.04 50.05 -5.43
C ALA A 480 -47.52 50.34 -5.18
N LEU A 481 -48.04 49.99 -4.00
CA LEU A 481 -49.43 50.29 -3.62
C LEU A 481 -49.68 51.80 -3.59
N VAL A 482 -48.78 52.58 -2.99
CA VAL A 482 -48.90 54.05 -2.97
C VAL A 482 -48.90 54.61 -4.39
N LYS A 483 -48.01 54.13 -5.26
CA LYS A 483 -47.96 54.56 -6.66
C LYS A 483 -49.23 54.20 -7.44
N MET A 484 -49.79 53.01 -7.25
CA MET A 484 -51.08 52.63 -7.84
C MET A 484 -52.21 53.54 -7.34
N LEU A 485 -52.30 53.78 -6.03
CA LEU A 485 -53.32 54.66 -5.45
C LEU A 485 -53.21 56.11 -5.94
N VAL A 486 -51.98 56.59 -6.20
CA VAL A 486 -51.75 57.91 -6.78
C VAL A 486 -52.15 57.95 -8.26
N ALA A 487 -51.83 56.91 -9.04
CA ALA A 487 -52.15 56.85 -10.47
C ALA A 487 -53.66 56.78 -10.75
N PHE A 488 -54.45 56.16 -9.87
CA PHE A 488 -55.90 55.99 -10.01
C PHE A 488 -56.72 56.94 -9.12
N ARG A 489 -56.20 58.13 -8.79
CA ARG A 489 -56.96 59.14 -8.05
C ARG A 489 -58.18 59.61 -8.86
N PRO A 490 -59.41 59.56 -8.30
CA PRO A 490 -60.60 60.10 -8.96
C PRO A 490 -60.40 61.59 -9.30
N GLY A 491 -60.73 61.99 -10.54
CA GLY A 491 -60.56 63.35 -11.05
C GLY A 491 -59.26 63.63 -11.84
N GLN A 492 -58.30 62.69 -11.91
CA GLN A 492 -57.11 62.82 -12.78
C GLN A 492 -57.13 61.89 -13.99
N THR A 493 -58.05 60.92 -14.02
CA THR A 493 -58.23 59.91 -15.09
C THR A 493 -59.65 59.86 -15.65
N ASP A 494 -60.50 60.84 -15.30
CA ASP A 494 -61.84 60.96 -15.86
C ASP A 494 -61.78 61.89 -17.09
N LEU A 495 -62.18 61.40 -18.27
CA LEU A 495 -62.39 62.26 -19.44
C LEU A 495 -63.57 63.21 -19.14
N PRO A 496 -63.48 64.50 -19.50
CA PRO A 496 -64.61 65.43 -19.34
C PRO A 496 -65.83 64.93 -20.15
N GLU A 497 -67.05 65.11 -19.61
CA GLU A 497 -68.31 64.59 -20.17
C GLU A 497 -68.52 64.95 -21.66
N ASP A 498 -67.91 66.04 -22.13
CA ASP A 498 -68.01 66.52 -23.52
C ASP A 498 -67.10 65.76 -24.52
N ALA A 499 -66.31 64.78 -24.06
CA ALA A 499 -65.35 64.03 -24.89
C ALA A 499 -65.74 62.54 -25.08
N MET A 500 -67.03 62.20 -25.01
CA MET A 500 -67.52 60.82 -25.19
C MET A 500 -67.64 60.35 -26.65
N GLU A 501 -67.42 61.22 -27.65
CA GLU A 501 -67.42 60.85 -29.07
C GLU A 501 -66.11 61.24 -29.76
N ALA A 502 -65.34 60.24 -30.19
CA ALA A 502 -64.14 60.47 -30.99
C ALA A 502 -64.55 60.94 -32.41
N THR A 503 -63.98 62.06 -32.86
CA THR A 503 -64.22 62.60 -34.21
C THR A 503 -63.83 61.58 -35.29
N LEU A 504 -64.64 61.45 -36.35
CA LEU A 504 -64.48 60.45 -37.43
C LEU A 504 -63.07 60.45 -38.09
N LYS A 505 -62.38 61.60 -38.10
CA LYS A 505 -60.98 61.73 -38.57
C LYS A 505 -59.94 61.05 -37.68
N THR A 506 -60.27 60.73 -36.43
CA THR A 506 -59.37 60.09 -35.47
C THR A 506 -59.49 58.56 -35.49
N ILE A 507 -60.50 58.02 -36.19
CA ILE A 507 -60.80 56.57 -36.24
C ILE A 507 -60.63 55.99 -37.66
N THR A 508 -60.33 56.82 -38.67
CA THR A 508 -60.00 56.38 -40.02
C THR A 508 -58.63 56.93 -40.43
N LEU A 509 -57.75 56.05 -40.89
CA LEU A 509 -56.45 56.41 -41.45
C LEU A 509 -56.67 57.23 -42.74
N PRO A 510 -56.02 58.39 -42.92
CA PRO A 510 -55.96 59.06 -44.21
C PRO A 510 -55.22 58.15 -45.20
N GLU A 511 -55.85 57.81 -46.32
CA GLU A 511 -55.15 57.22 -47.48
C GLU A 511 -54.37 58.33 -48.19
N ASP A 512 -53.19 58.68 -47.66
CA ASP A 512 -52.24 59.58 -48.32
C ASP A 512 -50.91 58.83 -48.49
N PHE A 513 -50.74 58.21 -49.66
CA PHE A 513 -49.55 57.46 -50.07
C PHE A 513 -48.47 58.42 -50.62
N THR A 514 -47.92 59.30 -49.78
CA THR A 514 -46.81 60.21 -50.18
C THR A 514 -45.44 59.82 -49.62
N ASP A 515 -45.31 58.65 -48.99
CA ASP A 515 -44.06 58.24 -48.31
C ASP A 515 -43.01 57.60 -49.24
N PHE A 516 -43.19 57.66 -50.57
CA PHE A 516 -42.20 57.19 -51.56
C PHE A 516 -41.37 58.31 -52.23
N ASP A 517 -41.57 59.58 -51.84
CA ASP A 517 -40.89 60.75 -52.44
C ASP A 517 -40.08 61.58 -51.41
N SER A 518 -39.40 60.92 -50.46
CA SER A 518 -38.33 61.58 -49.70
C SER A 518 -36.96 61.35 -50.36
N GLN A 519 -36.34 62.43 -50.82
CA GLN A 519 -35.06 62.43 -51.51
C GLN A 519 -33.95 61.79 -50.66
N LEU A 520 -33.24 60.82 -51.25
CA LEU A 520 -32.02 60.23 -50.68
C LEU A 520 -30.93 61.30 -50.53
N PRO A 521 -30.22 61.37 -49.38
CA PRO A 521 -29.12 62.31 -49.19
C PRO A 521 -27.91 61.98 -50.07
N ASP A 522 -27.20 63.03 -50.48
CA ASP A 522 -26.07 63.03 -51.43
C ASP A 522 -24.83 62.27 -50.89
N LEU A 523 -24.12 61.58 -51.78
CA LEU A 523 -23.26 60.42 -51.50
C LEU A 523 -21.85 60.72 -50.96
N ASN A 524 -21.60 61.92 -50.40
CA ASN A 524 -20.24 62.38 -50.07
C ASN A 524 -19.97 62.78 -48.61
N THR A 525 -20.83 62.41 -47.66
CA THR A 525 -20.53 62.51 -46.21
C THR A 525 -21.00 61.27 -45.48
N ILE A 526 -20.27 60.18 -45.65
CA ILE A 526 -20.57 58.89 -45.03
C ILE A 526 -19.46 58.54 -44.02
N ASP A 527 -19.81 58.47 -42.74
CA ASP A 527 -19.16 57.57 -41.78
C ASP A 527 -20.21 56.54 -41.33
N VAL A 528 -19.96 55.25 -41.58
CA VAL A 528 -20.98 54.18 -41.69
C VAL A 528 -21.40 53.59 -40.32
N VAL A 529 -20.83 54.04 -39.21
CA VAL A 529 -21.02 53.36 -37.91
C VAL A 529 -22.16 53.96 -37.06
N ASP A 530 -22.45 55.26 -37.18
CA ASP A 530 -23.31 55.93 -36.19
C ASP A 530 -24.82 55.84 -36.46
N HIS A 531 -25.27 55.40 -37.64
CA HIS A 531 -26.70 55.42 -37.97
C HIS A 531 -27.48 54.13 -37.67
N PHE A 532 -26.80 53.01 -37.37
CA PHE A 532 -27.46 51.75 -37.00
C PHE A 532 -27.68 51.57 -35.49
N SER A 533 -27.21 52.50 -34.65
CA SER A 533 -27.40 52.44 -33.19
C SER A 533 -28.56 53.30 -32.67
N LEU A 534 -29.21 54.11 -33.52
CA LEU A 534 -30.18 55.10 -33.06
C LEU A 534 -31.63 54.59 -32.92
N ASN A 535 -31.97 53.41 -33.47
CA ASN A 535 -33.32 52.83 -33.38
C ASN A 535 -33.32 51.28 -33.22
N GLN A 536 -32.39 50.70 -32.45
CA GLN A 536 -32.49 49.30 -32.03
C GLN A 536 -32.75 49.20 -30.52
N CYS A 537 -33.93 48.69 -30.15
CA CYS A 537 -34.18 48.18 -28.80
C CYS A 537 -33.28 46.97 -28.54
N ARG A 538 -32.81 46.80 -27.29
CA ARG A 538 -32.05 45.60 -26.92
C ARG A 538 -32.98 44.39 -27.02
N THR A 539 -32.45 43.26 -27.49
CA THR A 539 -33.21 42.02 -27.66
C THR A 539 -33.88 41.54 -26.36
N GLU A 540 -33.30 41.92 -25.22
CA GLU A 540 -33.78 41.67 -23.86
C GLU A 540 -35.09 42.39 -23.52
N ASP A 541 -35.37 43.52 -24.19
CA ASP A 541 -36.51 44.39 -23.91
C ASP A 541 -37.77 44.01 -24.72
N ILE A 542 -37.64 43.06 -25.66
CA ILE A 542 -38.72 42.61 -26.57
C ILE A 542 -38.96 41.10 -26.55
N THR A 543 -38.20 40.33 -25.76
CA THR A 543 -38.44 38.89 -25.58
C THR A 543 -38.56 38.51 -24.11
N LEU A 544 -39.75 38.03 -23.71
CA LEU A 544 -39.96 37.35 -22.44
C LEU A 544 -39.21 36.00 -22.46
N LYS A 545 -38.32 35.78 -21.48
CA LYS A 545 -37.63 34.48 -21.31
C LYS A 545 -38.60 33.45 -20.75
N GLU A 546 -39.16 32.62 -21.61
CA GLU A 546 -39.93 31.44 -21.25
C GLU A 546 -38.99 30.23 -21.09
N ASN A 547 -38.82 29.75 -19.86
CA ASN A 547 -38.22 28.43 -19.61
C ASN A 547 -39.36 27.42 -19.40
N PHE A 548 -39.82 26.83 -20.50
CA PHE A 548 -40.56 25.57 -20.49
C PHE A 548 -39.58 24.42 -20.70
N GLU A 549 -39.34 23.62 -19.65
CA GLU A 549 -39.11 22.19 -19.83
C GLU A 549 -40.38 21.43 -19.46
N ASN A 550 -40.72 20.51 -20.36
CA ASN A 550 -41.96 19.78 -20.45
C ASN A 550 -42.12 18.73 -19.35
N HIS A 551 -43.28 18.74 -18.70
CA HIS A 551 -44.07 17.53 -18.53
C HIS A 551 -45.51 17.82 -18.99
N PHE A 552 -45.82 17.39 -20.21
CA PHE A 552 -47.15 17.46 -20.79
C PHE A 552 -48.08 16.41 -20.14
N LEU A 553 -49.17 16.93 -19.55
CA LEU A 553 -50.55 16.45 -19.52
C LEU A 553 -50.85 14.94 -19.57
N THR A 554 -51.59 14.47 -18.57
CA THR A 554 -52.99 14.01 -18.77
C THR A 554 -53.79 14.19 -17.47
N MET A 555 -54.90 14.93 -17.55
CA MET A 555 -55.95 14.96 -16.53
C MET A 555 -57.30 14.70 -17.21
N GLU A 556 -57.88 13.53 -16.92
CA GLU A 556 -59.30 13.16 -17.00
C GLU A 556 -59.44 12.07 -15.91
N ARG A 557 -60.29 12.11 -14.87
CA ARG A 557 -61.69 12.55 -14.75
C ARG A 557 -62.03 12.89 -13.30
N ILE A 558 -63.10 13.68 -13.19
CA ILE A 558 -63.88 14.05 -12.01
C ILE A 558 -64.55 12.81 -11.36
N GLY A 559 -64.44 12.72 -10.03
CA GLY A 559 -65.51 12.38 -9.06
C GLY A 559 -66.17 11.00 -9.08
N ASN A 560 -66.04 10.26 -7.97
CA ASN A 560 -67.21 9.79 -7.22
C ASN A 560 -66.88 9.39 -5.78
N THR A 561 -67.86 9.67 -4.93
CA THR A 561 -68.05 9.36 -3.50
C THR A 561 -68.25 7.87 -3.20
N SER A 562 -68.27 7.53 -1.89
CA SER A 562 -68.65 6.26 -1.20
C SER A 562 -67.69 5.08 -1.39
N GLU A 563 -67.25 4.33 -0.38
CA GLU A 563 -67.68 4.03 1.00
C GLU A 563 -66.53 4.15 2.02
#